data_AF-A0A2U1NFM8-F1
#
_entry.id   AF-A0A2U1NFM8-F1
#
_cell.length_a   1.000
_cell.length_b   1.000
_cell.length_c   1.000
_cell.angle_alpha   90.00
_cell.angle_beta   90.00
_cell.angle_gamma   90.00
#
_symmetry.space_group_name_H-M   'P 1'
#
loop_
_entity.id
_entity.type
_entity.pdbx_description
1 polymer ?
#
loop_
_entity_poly.entity_id
_entity_poly.type
_entity_poly.pdbx_seq_one_letter_code
_entity_poly.pdbx_strand_id
1 'polypeptide(L)'
;MLGFPQINYVSKDGTITFQDGITVDADIIFHCTGYKLQYPFLKTNGIVTIQDKRIGPLYKHVFPPQLAPKLSFVSIPEQSFTFSIIECQSRWIAHTLSKKVSLPSEEEMLGEVEKYYEEMKEKGIPEHLTHYIGFQTNYIDWMFAQTGMVMDQITKEMFEYFVHCQMVGGIDGYINAFQQKYGK
;
A
#
# COMPACT_ATOMS: atom_id res chain seq x y z
N MET A 1 15.23 0.92 -10.75
CA MET A 1 14.94 2.36 -10.80
C MET A 1 15.40 2.83 -12.16
N LEU A 2 14.50 3.26 -13.05
CA LEU A 2 14.90 3.80 -14.34
C LEU A 2 15.77 5.04 -14.08
N GLY A 3 17.01 5.04 -14.57
CA GLY A 3 18.05 6.01 -14.26
C GLY A 3 17.85 7.36 -14.93
N PHE A 4 16.66 7.95 -14.81
CA PHE A 4 16.42 9.31 -15.30
C PHE A 4 16.97 10.32 -14.29
N PRO A 5 17.68 11.35 -14.76
CA PRO A 5 18.25 12.36 -13.89
C PRO A 5 17.15 13.17 -13.20
N GLN A 6 17.39 13.57 -11.96
CA GLN A 6 16.45 14.41 -11.21
C GLN A 6 16.46 15.84 -11.77
N ILE A 7 15.31 16.51 -11.73
CA ILE A 7 15.21 17.93 -12.05
C ILE A 7 15.96 18.72 -10.95
N ASN A 8 16.82 19.65 -11.38
CA ASN A 8 17.53 20.57 -10.48
C ASN A 8 16.71 21.87 -10.30
N TYR A 9 16.36 22.54 -11.40
CA TYR A 9 15.51 23.73 -11.38
C TYR A 9 14.80 23.95 -12.73
N VAL A 10 13.75 24.77 -12.70
CA VAL A 10 13.00 25.22 -13.88
C VAL A 10 13.18 26.72 -14.01
N SER A 11 13.68 27.15 -15.16
CA SER A 11 13.89 28.56 -15.49
C SER A 11 12.57 29.22 -15.93
N LYS A 12 12.50 30.55 -15.81
CA LYS A 12 11.28 31.32 -16.14
C LYS A 12 10.89 31.29 -17.62
N ASP A 13 11.85 30.97 -18.49
CA ASP A 13 11.68 30.84 -19.93
C ASP A 13 11.17 29.45 -20.37
N GLY A 14 10.96 28.52 -19.42
CA GLY A 14 10.48 27.16 -19.71
C GLY A 14 11.58 26.11 -19.84
N THR A 15 12.85 26.50 -19.71
CA THR A 15 13.96 25.55 -19.72
C THR A 15 14.06 24.80 -18.38
N ILE A 16 14.07 23.47 -18.44
CA ILE A 16 14.28 22.56 -17.32
C ILE A 16 15.73 22.10 -17.31
N THR A 17 16.44 22.30 -16.21
CA THR A 17 17.81 21.82 -16.01
C THR A 17 17.82 20.62 -15.07
N PHE A 18 18.42 19.52 -15.50
CA PHE A 18 18.60 18.30 -14.73
C PHE A 18 19.91 18.31 -13.94
N GLN A 19 20.05 17.44 -12.94
CA GLN A 19 21.24 17.38 -12.07
C GLN A 19 22.53 17.00 -12.80
N ASP A 20 22.44 16.31 -13.93
CA ASP A 20 23.57 15.98 -14.81
C ASP A 20 23.94 17.13 -15.77
N GLY A 21 23.23 18.26 -15.71
CA GLY A 21 23.44 19.43 -16.54
C GLY A 21 22.71 19.39 -17.89
N ILE A 22 21.98 18.32 -18.21
CA ILE A 22 21.13 18.27 -19.40
C ILE A 22 20.00 19.30 -19.26
N THR A 23 19.63 19.93 -20.37
CA THR A 23 18.53 20.90 -20.43
C THR A 23 17.50 20.49 -21.47
N VAL A 24 16.23 20.76 -21.18
CA VAL A 24 15.08 20.52 -22.08
C VAL A 24 14.10 21.68 -21.95
N ASP A 25 13.59 22.18 -23.06
CA ASP A 25 12.49 23.15 -23.05
C ASP A 25 11.15 22.40 -22.97
N ALA A 26 10.25 22.85 -22.09
CA ALA A 26 8.94 22.23 -21.92
C ALA A 26 7.84 23.27 -21.70
N ASP A 27 6.72 23.09 -22.39
CA ASP A 27 5.54 23.96 -22.22
C ASP A 27 4.70 23.57 -20.99
N ILE A 28 4.74 22.29 -20.59
CA ILE A 28 3.87 21.72 -19.54
C ILE A 28 4.67 20.77 -18.65
N ILE A 29 4.47 20.90 -17.34
CA ILE A 29 5.01 19.98 -16.33
C ILE A 29 3.85 19.28 -15.62
N PHE A 30 3.80 17.95 -15.72
CA PHE A 30 2.85 17.11 -14.98
C PHE A 30 3.53 16.49 -13.76
N HIS A 31 3.04 16.83 -12.56
CA HIS A 31 3.52 16.24 -11.31
C HIS A 31 2.87 14.88 -11.06
N CYS A 32 3.54 13.81 -11.50
CA CYS A 32 3.16 12.42 -11.23
C CYS A 32 3.83 11.85 -9.97
N THR A 33 4.02 12.67 -8.93
CA THR A 33 4.82 12.35 -7.72
C THR A 33 4.04 11.59 -6.63
N GLY A 34 2.87 11.06 -6.96
CA GLY A 34 2.00 10.35 -6.01
C GLY A 34 1.23 11.30 -5.09
N TYR A 35 0.75 10.74 -3.96
CA TYR A 35 -0.16 11.40 -3.02
C TYR A 35 0.37 11.37 -1.59
N LYS A 36 -0.11 12.31 -0.76
CA LYS A 36 0.09 12.33 0.70
C LYS A 36 -1.18 11.84 1.39
N LEU A 37 -1.04 11.06 2.46
CA LEU A 37 -2.16 10.65 3.30
C LEU A 37 -2.57 11.80 4.23
N GLN A 38 -3.84 12.19 4.21
CA GLN A 38 -4.37 13.21 5.10
C GLN A 38 -5.82 12.90 5.52
N TYR A 39 -6.09 12.96 6.82
CA TYR A 39 -7.42 12.78 7.41
C TYR A 39 -7.76 13.98 8.30
N PRO A 40 -8.01 15.19 7.72
CA PRO A 40 -8.18 16.43 8.50
C PRO A 40 -9.39 16.42 9.44
N PHE A 41 -10.36 15.54 9.18
CA PHE A 41 -11.54 15.35 10.01
C PHE A 41 -11.27 14.46 11.24
N LEU A 42 -10.19 13.68 11.25
CA LEU A 42 -9.93 12.68 12.28
C LEU A 42 -9.12 13.28 13.43
N LYS A 43 -9.77 13.50 14.57
CA LYS A 43 -9.13 14.02 15.79
C LYS A 43 -8.95 12.89 16.81
N THR A 44 -7.74 12.36 16.91
CA THR A 44 -7.38 11.26 17.83
C THR A 44 -6.53 11.70 19.02
N ASN A 45 -6.33 13.01 19.21
CA ASN A 45 -5.44 13.58 20.25
C ASN A 45 -4.02 12.96 20.25
N GLY A 46 -3.51 12.60 19.07
CA GLY A 46 -2.18 12.04 18.90
C GLY A 46 -2.10 10.51 19.00
N ILE A 47 -3.21 9.81 19.30
CA ILE A 47 -3.24 8.34 19.33
C ILE A 47 -2.98 7.74 17.95
N VAL A 48 -3.46 8.40 16.88
CA VAL A 48 -3.14 8.05 15.50
C VAL A 48 -2.43 9.22 14.87
N THR A 49 -1.22 8.98 14.37
CA THR A 49 -0.41 9.97 13.67
C THR A 49 -0.24 9.59 12.20
N ILE A 50 -0.01 10.59 11.37
CA ILE A 50 0.35 10.41 9.97
C ILE A 50 1.68 11.12 9.76
N GLN A 51 2.69 10.37 9.37
CA GLN A 51 4.00 10.90 9.04
C GLN A 51 4.39 10.40 7.65
N ASP A 52 4.50 11.34 6.71
CA ASP A 52 4.65 11.07 5.28
C ASP A 52 3.54 10.14 4.74
N LYS A 53 3.85 8.86 4.50
CA LYS A 53 2.88 7.83 4.07
C LYS A 53 2.57 6.78 5.14
N ARG A 54 3.13 6.90 6.35
CA ARG A 54 2.82 6.00 7.46
C ARG A 54 1.65 6.58 8.27
N ILE A 55 0.56 5.82 8.39
CA ILE A 55 -0.48 6.05 9.39
C ILE A 55 -0.34 5.00 10.49
N GLY A 56 -0.28 5.42 11.75
CA GLY A 56 -0.04 4.47 12.83
C GLY A 56 -0.19 5.02 14.24
N PRO A 57 0.00 4.15 15.24
CA PRO A 57 0.16 2.70 15.12
C PRO A 57 -1.11 1.99 14.65
N LEU A 58 -0.99 0.99 13.75
CA LEU A 58 -2.13 0.20 13.25
C LEU A 58 -1.84 -1.30 13.31
N TYR A 59 -2.55 -2.02 14.19
CA TYR A 59 -2.58 -3.46 14.20
C TYR A 59 -3.12 -4.01 12.88
N LYS A 60 -2.30 -4.82 12.20
CA LYS A 60 -2.58 -5.42 10.89
C LYS A 60 -3.02 -4.41 9.82
N HIS A 61 -2.54 -3.16 9.93
CA HIS A 61 -2.90 -2.03 9.08
C HIS A 61 -4.39 -1.64 9.11
N VAL A 62 -5.13 -2.05 10.16
CA VAL A 62 -6.58 -1.83 10.30
C VAL A 62 -6.91 -1.07 11.57
N PHE A 63 -6.47 -1.55 12.74
CA PHE A 63 -6.96 -1.05 14.03
C PHE A 63 -5.90 -0.26 14.78
N PRO A 64 -6.15 0.99 15.20
CA PRO A 64 -5.34 1.63 16.23
C PRO A 64 -5.56 0.91 17.57
N PRO A 65 -4.53 0.33 18.21
CA PRO A 65 -4.71 -0.52 19.40
C PRO A 65 -5.59 0.10 20.49
N GLN A 66 -5.32 1.36 20.86
CA GLN A 66 -6.04 2.12 21.90
C GLN A 66 -7.49 2.48 21.54
N LEU A 67 -7.85 2.46 20.25
CA LEU A 67 -9.19 2.87 19.78
C LEU A 67 -9.98 1.69 19.21
N ALA A 68 -9.40 0.49 19.20
CA ALA A 68 -10.03 -0.68 18.64
C ALA A 68 -11.19 -1.18 19.54
N PRO A 69 -12.27 -1.73 18.96
CA PRO A 69 -12.61 -1.74 17.53
C PRO A 69 -13.41 -0.50 17.08
N LYS A 70 -13.50 0.55 17.92
CA LYS A 70 -14.34 1.74 17.65
C LYS A 70 -13.84 2.59 16.48
N LEU A 71 -12.55 2.54 16.20
CA LEU A 71 -11.93 3.12 15.02
C LEU A 71 -11.20 2.03 14.24
N SER A 72 -11.39 2.01 12.93
CA SER A 72 -10.73 1.08 12.01
C SER A 72 -10.54 1.76 10.65
N PHE A 73 -9.48 1.39 9.96
CA PHE A 73 -9.19 1.82 8.60
C PHE A 73 -9.33 0.65 7.63
N VAL A 74 -9.82 0.95 6.43
CA VAL A 74 -9.92 0.00 5.32
C VAL A 74 -9.10 0.54 4.17
N SER A 75 -8.45 -0.34 3.42
CA SER A 75 -7.68 0.00 2.22
C SER A 75 -6.42 0.83 2.44
N ILE A 76 -5.78 0.71 3.61
CA ILE A 76 -4.45 1.29 3.86
C ILE A 76 -3.32 0.55 3.13
N PRO A 77 -3.31 -0.80 3.04
CA PRO A 77 -2.28 -1.53 2.30
C PRO A 77 -2.13 -1.13 0.82
N GLU A 78 -0.90 -0.84 0.40
CA GLU A 78 -0.51 -0.57 -0.99
C GLU A 78 0.00 -1.86 -1.69
N GLN A 79 -0.17 -1.91 -3.02
CA GLN A 79 0.23 -3.03 -3.89
C GLN A 79 -0.24 -4.41 -3.40
N SER A 80 -1.56 -4.58 -3.32
CA SER A 80 -2.20 -5.86 -2.97
C SER A 80 -3.36 -6.19 -3.93
N PHE A 81 -4.01 -7.34 -3.72
CA PHE A 81 -5.33 -7.67 -4.30
C PHE A 81 -6.39 -6.72 -3.73
N THR A 82 -6.39 -5.48 -4.22
CA THR A 82 -7.03 -4.33 -3.56
C THR A 82 -8.46 -4.62 -3.17
N PHE A 83 -9.30 -5.07 -4.11
CA PHE A 83 -10.70 -5.36 -3.84
C PHE A 83 -10.88 -6.50 -2.83
N SER A 84 -10.10 -7.58 -2.94
CA SER A 84 -10.20 -8.72 -2.04
C SER A 84 -9.73 -8.36 -0.62
N ILE A 85 -8.69 -7.52 -0.48
CA ILE A 85 -8.23 -7.01 0.81
C ILE A 85 -9.27 -6.06 1.42
N ILE A 86 -9.87 -5.17 0.63
CA ILE A 86 -10.94 -4.28 1.09
C ILE A 86 -12.12 -5.10 1.63
N GLU A 87 -12.56 -6.11 0.88
CA GLU A 87 -13.65 -6.98 1.29
C GLU A 87 -13.29 -7.74 2.58
N CYS A 88 -12.09 -8.31 2.63
CA CYS A 88 -11.64 -9.09 3.77
C CYS A 88 -11.50 -8.24 5.04
N GLN A 89 -10.86 -7.06 4.95
CA GLN A 89 -10.78 -6.11 6.06
C GLN A 89 -12.17 -5.70 6.54
N SER A 90 -13.08 -5.38 5.61
CA SER A 90 -14.45 -4.97 5.96
C SER A 90 -15.22 -6.07 6.67
N ARG A 91 -15.11 -7.33 6.20
CA ARG A 91 -15.72 -8.50 6.86
C ARG A 91 -15.13 -8.74 8.24
N TRP A 92 -13.81 -8.65 8.37
CA TRP A 92 -13.13 -8.84 9.65
C TRP A 92 -13.54 -7.76 10.67
N ILE A 93 -13.58 -6.48 10.27
CA ILE A 93 -14.10 -5.39 11.10
C ILE A 93 -15.55 -5.66 11.53
N ALA A 94 -16.42 -6.08 10.61
CA ALA A 94 -17.80 -6.41 10.94
C ALA A 94 -17.92 -7.59 11.92
N HIS A 95 -17.08 -8.62 11.78
CA HIS A 95 -17.01 -9.75 12.71
C HIS A 95 -16.52 -9.31 14.10
N THR A 96 -15.54 -8.42 14.17
CA THR A 96 -15.07 -7.83 15.42
C THR A 96 -16.16 -7.00 16.10
N LEU A 97 -16.82 -6.09 15.37
CA LEU A 97 -17.89 -5.25 15.90
C LEU A 97 -19.11 -6.06 16.36
N SER A 98 -19.41 -7.17 15.68
CA SER A 98 -20.48 -8.11 16.07
C SER A 98 -20.05 -9.13 17.13
N LYS A 99 -18.82 -9.05 17.64
CA LYS A 99 -18.24 -9.96 18.65
C LYS A 99 -18.16 -11.43 18.20
N LYS A 100 -18.21 -11.68 16.89
CA LYS A 100 -17.95 -13.01 16.31
C LYS A 100 -16.47 -13.36 16.35
N VAL A 101 -15.61 -12.35 16.31
CA VAL A 101 -14.16 -12.46 16.45
C VAL A 101 -13.71 -11.51 17.54
N SER A 102 -12.86 -11.98 18.44
CA SER A 102 -12.21 -11.14 19.44
C SER A 102 -10.88 -10.62 18.90
N LEU A 103 -10.57 -9.36 19.18
CA LEU A 103 -9.22 -8.84 19.01
C LEU A 103 -8.35 -9.27 20.19
N PRO A 104 -7.02 -9.34 20.02
CA PRO A 104 -6.07 -9.39 21.14
C PRO A 104 -6.25 -8.17 22.05
N SER A 105 -5.61 -8.21 23.22
CA SER A 105 -5.52 -7.05 24.10
C SER A 105 -4.80 -5.88 23.42
N GLU A 106 -5.00 -4.68 23.96
CA GLU A 106 -4.32 -3.48 23.47
C GLU A 106 -2.78 -3.63 23.49
N GLU A 107 -2.26 -4.21 24.57
CA GLU A 107 -0.82 -4.46 24.75
C GLU A 107 -0.28 -5.44 23.71
N GLU A 108 -0.99 -6.55 23.45
CA GLU A 108 -0.60 -7.52 22.43
C GLU A 108 -0.62 -6.91 21.02
N MET A 109 -1.67 -6.13 20.71
CA MET A 109 -1.76 -5.44 19.42
C MET A 109 -0.62 -4.43 19.24
N LEU A 110 -0.30 -3.66 20.29
CA LEU A 110 0.79 -2.69 20.25
C LEU A 110 2.15 -3.37 20.10
N GLY A 111 2.40 -4.44 20.86
CA GLY A 111 3.63 -5.22 20.77
C GLY A 111 3.86 -5.82 19.38
N GLU A 112 2.80 -6.28 18.70
CA GLU A 112 2.92 -6.71 17.30
C GLU A 112 3.25 -5.57 16.33
N VAL A 113 2.70 -4.37 16.55
CA VAL A 113 3.00 -3.19 15.71
C VAL A 113 4.45 -2.75 15.90
N GLU A 114 4.92 -2.70 17.13
CA GLU A 114 6.30 -2.33 17.47
C GLU A 114 7.29 -3.33 16.89
N LYS A 115 7.04 -4.63 17.06
CA LYS A 115 7.85 -5.69 16.44
C LYS A 115 7.91 -5.54 14.92
N TYR A 116 6.78 -5.25 14.27
CA TYR A 116 6.77 -5.01 12.82
C TYR A 116 7.63 -3.81 12.41
N TYR A 117 7.60 -2.72 13.18
CA TYR A 117 8.45 -1.55 12.92
C TYR A 117 9.95 -1.84 13.14
N GLU A 118 10.28 -2.63 14.16
CA GLU A 118 11.65 -3.09 14.39
C GLU A 118 12.16 -3.95 13.23
N GLU A 119 11.38 -4.94 12.78
CA GLU A 119 11.74 -5.77 11.63
C GLU A 119 11.94 -4.95 10.35
N MET A 120 11.10 -3.92 10.12
CA MET A 120 11.28 -2.99 9.00
C MET A 120 12.61 -2.24 9.11
N LYS A 121 12.92 -1.73 10.31
CA LYS A 121 14.16 -0.98 10.57
C LYS A 121 15.40 -1.85 10.37
N GLU A 122 15.38 -3.09 10.87
CA GLU A 122 16.47 -4.06 10.69
C GLU A 122 16.71 -4.39 9.20
N LYS A 123 15.63 -4.47 8.41
CA LYS A 123 15.70 -4.68 6.96
C LYS A 123 16.04 -3.41 6.17
N GLY A 124 16.24 -2.28 6.84
CA GLY A 124 16.49 -0.98 6.21
C GLY A 124 15.32 -0.46 5.38
N ILE A 125 14.10 -0.90 5.65
CA ILE A 125 12.90 -0.50 4.91
C ILE A 125 12.47 0.90 5.40
N PRO A 126 12.40 1.91 4.52
CA PRO A 126 11.93 3.24 4.87
C PRO A 126 10.52 3.26 5.47
N GLU A 127 10.26 4.20 6.38
CA GLU A 127 8.98 4.30 7.08
C GLU A 127 7.77 4.54 6.16
N HIS A 128 7.97 5.27 5.08
CA HIS A 128 6.92 5.56 4.10
C HIS A 128 6.46 4.31 3.32
N LEU A 129 7.18 3.18 3.44
CA LEU A 129 6.81 1.89 2.87
C LEU A 129 6.13 0.96 3.90
N THR A 130 5.75 1.47 5.08
CA THR A 130 5.10 0.67 6.14
C THR A 130 3.81 -0.02 5.72
N HIS A 131 3.08 0.54 4.76
CA HIS A 131 1.86 -0.08 4.26
C HIS A 131 2.06 -0.76 2.90
N TYR A 132 3.30 -0.84 2.42
CA TYR A 132 3.63 -1.57 1.20
C TYR A 132 3.76 -3.05 1.54
N ILE A 133 2.69 -3.82 1.28
CA ILE A 133 2.63 -5.23 1.69
C ILE A 133 3.05 -6.13 0.53
N GLY A 134 2.80 -5.75 -0.72
CA GLY A 134 3.19 -6.56 -1.88
C GLY A 134 2.34 -7.84 -2.05
N PHE A 135 2.54 -8.51 -3.18
CA PHE A 135 1.61 -9.54 -3.69
C PHE A 135 1.83 -10.95 -3.12
N GLN A 136 3.03 -11.27 -2.64
CA GLN A 136 3.39 -12.60 -2.14
C GLN A 136 3.54 -12.58 -0.61
N THR A 137 2.47 -12.25 0.11
CA THR A 137 2.59 -12.08 1.56
C THR A 137 1.67 -12.93 2.39
N ASN A 138 2.26 -13.40 3.49
CA ASN A 138 1.59 -13.97 4.66
C ASN A 138 0.42 -13.10 5.16
N TYR A 139 0.39 -11.80 4.84
CA TYR A 139 -0.69 -10.91 5.22
C TYR A 139 -2.02 -11.27 4.55
N ILE A 140 -2.02 -11.48 3.23
CA ILE A 140 -3.25 -11.81 2.49
C ILE A 140 -3.80 -13.15 2.99
N ASP A 141 -2.93 -14.16 3.11
CA ASP A 141 -3.30 -15.47 3.64
C ASP A 141 -3.84 -15.38 5.07
N TRP A 142 -3.18 -14.60 5.93
CA TRP A 142 -3.63 -14.36 7.30
C TRP A 142 -5.00 -13.68 7.36
N MET A 143 -5.21 -12.63 6.56
CA MET A 143 -6.49 -11.91 6.46
C MET A 143 -7.61 -12.85 6.02
N PHE A 144 -7.36 -13.63 4.97
CA PHE A 144 -8.32 -14.57 4.40
C PHE A 144 -8.72 -15.64 5.42
N ALA A 145 -7.76 -16.15 6.19
CA ALA A 145 -8.02 -17.05 7.31
C ALA A 145 -8.94 -16.45 8.38
N GLN A 146 -8.89 -15.13 8.65
CA GLN A 146 -9.78 -14.47 9.62
C GLN A 146 -11.26 -14.43 9.19
N THR A 147 -11.52 -14.57 7.90
CA THR A 147 -12.86 -14.38 7.32
C THR A 147 -13.38 -15.62 6.58
N GLY A 148 -12.58 -16.66 6.47
CA GLY A 148 -12.87 -17.84 5.65
C GLY A 148 -12.90 -17.53 4.15
N MET A 149 -12.36 -16.37 3.72
CA MET A 149 -12.21 -16.07 2.30
C MET A 149 -11.14 -16.97 1.71
N VAL A 150 -11.33 -17.37 0.45
CA VAL A 150 -10.35 -18.14 -0.31
C VAL A 150 -10.17 -17.42 -1.63
N MET A 151 -8.92 -17.20 -2.04
CA MET A 151 -8.65 -16.69 -3.38
C MET A 151 -8.94 -17.81 -4.36
N ASP A 152 -9.85 -17.58 -5.30
CA ASP A 152 -10.04 -18.56 -6.37
C ASP A 152 -8.75 -18.66 -7.20
N GLN A 153 -8.46 -19.90 -7.61
CA GLN A 153 -7.21 -20.23 -8.29
C GLN A 153 -7.05 -19.45 -9.60
N ILE A 154 -8.16 -19.16 -10.29
CA ILE A 154 -8.16 -18.44 -11.57
C ILE A 154 -7.75 -16.98 -11.35
N THR A 155 -8.32 -16.29 -10.37
CA THR A 155 -7.95 -14.91 -10.02
C THR A 155 -6.49 -14.82 -9.62
N LYS A 156 -6.00 -15.78 -8.83
CA LYS A 156 -4.59 -15.85 -8.44
C LYS A 156 -3.68 -15.99 -9.67
N GLU A 157 -3.95 -16.97 -10.53
CA GLU A 157 -3.16 -17.22 -11.75
C GLU A 157 -3.21 -16.04 -12.72
N MET A 158 -4.39 -15.42 -12.87
CA MET A 158 -4.56 -14.24 -13.72
C MET A 158 -3.70 -13.08 -13.20
N PHE A 159 -3.68 -12.87 -11.89
CA PHE A 159 -2.88 -11.81 -11.29
C PHE A 159 -1.38 -12.10 -11.37
N GLU A 160 -0.94 -13.33 -11.09
CA GLU A 160 0.46 -13.75 -11.27
C GLU A 160 0.91 -13.57 -12.73
N TYR A 161 0.04 -13.91 -13.69
CA TYR A 161 0.31 -13.70 -15.10
C TYR A 161 0.38 -12.21 -15.45
N PHE A 162 -0.50 -11.37 -14.89
CA PHE A 162 -0.43 -9.93 -15.05
C PHE A 162 0.91 -9.35 -14.58
N VAL A 163 1.38 -9.75 -13.39
CA VAL A 163 2.68 -9.34 -12.86
C VAL A 163 3.82 -9.84 -13.76
N HIS A 164 3.73 -11.07 -14.26
CA HIS A 164 4.69 -11.60 -15.24
C HIS A 164 4.73 -10.76 -16.53
N CYS A 165 3.56 -10.41 -17.08
CA CYS A 165 3.48 -9.54 -18.26
C CYS A 165 4.11 -8.17 -18.01
N GLN A 166 3.96 -7.58 -16.82
CA GLN A 166 4.62 -6.32 -16.47
C GLN A 166 6.14 -6.45 -16.44
N MET A 167 6.65 -7.57 -15.91
CA MET A 167 8.09 -7.83 -15.85
C MET A 167 8.71 -8.08 -17.23
N VAL A 168 8.01 -8.81 -18.11
CA VAL A 168 8.55 -9.23 -19.41
C VAL A 168 8.24 -8.23 -20.52
N GLY A 169 7.02 -7.71 -20.57
CA GLY A 169 6.55 -6.80 -21.62
C GLY A 169 6.87 -5.33 -21.36
N GLY A 170 7.34 -4.98 -20.14
CA GLY A 170 7.53 -3.61 -19.73
C GLY A 170 6.23 -2.79 -19.73
N ILE A 171 6.34 -1.48 -19.48
CA ILE A 171 5.18 -0.58 -19.34
C ILE A 171 4.34 -0.51 -20.62
N ASP A 172 4.96 -0.63 -21.79
CA ASP A 172 4.26 -0.46 -23.07
C ASP A 172 3.68 -1.77 -23.63
N GLY A 173 4.25 -2.91 -23.25
CA GLY A 173 3.90 -4.21 -23.84
C GLY A 173 3.02 -5.11 -22.95
N TYR A 174 2.94 -4.84 -21.64
CA TYR A 174 2.33 -5.80 -20.71
C TYR A 174 0.84 -6.03 -20.97
N ILE A 175 0.09 -5.02 -21.41
CA ILE A 175 -1.34 -5.15 -21.71
C ILE A 175 -1.55 -6.11 -22.89
N ASN A 176 -0.79 -5.93 -23.96
CA ASN A 176 -0.85 -6.79 -25.14
C ASN A 176 -0.46 -8.23 -24.77
N ALA A 177 0.60 -8.41 -23.98
CA ALA A 177 1.02 -9.72 -23.51
C ALA A 177 -0.07 -10.39 -22.66
N PHE A 178 -0.70 -9.64 -21.76
CA PHE A 178 -1.78 -10.14 -20.91
C PHE A 178 -2.99 -10.59 -21.74
N GLN A 179 -3.35 -9.81 -22.76
CA GLN A 179 -4.47 -10.11 -23.66
C GLN A 179 -4.26 -11.36 -24.53
N GLN A 180 -3.03 -11.80 -24.78
CA GLN A 180 -2.80 -13.05 -25.52
C GLN A 180 -3.36 -14.28 -24.80
N LYS A 181 -3.40 -14.26 -23.46
CA LYS A 181 -3.93 -15.37 -22.65
C LYS A 181 -5.36 -15.14 -22.17
N TYR A 182 -5.69 -13.91 -21.78
CA TYR A 182 -6.98 -13.58 -21.13
C TYR A 182 -7.80 -12.55 -21.91
N GLY A 183 -7.36 -12.13 -23.09
CA GLY A 183 -8.15 -11.27 -23.99
C GLY A 183 -9.34 -12.04 -24.52
N LYS A 184 -10.52 -11.40 -24.45
CA LYS A 184 -11.74 -11.87 -25.12
C LYS A 184 -11.79 -11.31 -26.54
#